data_AF-A0A959WZA1-F1
#
_entry.id   AF-A0A959WZA1-F1
#
_cell.length_a   1.000
_cell.length_b   1.000
_cell.length_c   1.000
_cell.angle_alpha   90.00
_cell.angle_beta   90.00
_cell.angle_gamma   90.00
#
_symmetry.space_group_name_H-M   'P 1'
#
loop_
_entity.id
_entity.type
_entity.pdbx_description
1 polymer ?
#
loop_
_entity_poly.entity_id
_entity_poly.type
_entity_poly.pdbx_seq_one_letter_code
_entity_poly.pdbx_strand_id
1 'polypeptide(L)'
;MQADPGAQRALLQVAELDTKVARLRHRRSTLPENAKLAELQATRTKLSEQIVAAQTRRGDAEAEQERVEIDLAPARARLVRNQQKIDAGMIAAKALQPMLDEIEHLRGRIATLEDTQLDIMQQVEDETATSDKLAAERKGIETAMRDLLVQRDKAARELDQQIEGFGEQRKT
;
A
#
# COMPACT_ATOMS: atom_id res chain seq x y z
N MET A 1 50.59 43.75 -23.78
CA MET A 1 50.85 42.31 -24.01
C MET A 1 49.86 41.82 -25.05
N GLN A 2 50.31 41.56 -26.28
CA GLN A 2 49.51 40.87 -27.29
C GLN A 2 49.98 39.41 -27.29
N ALA A 3 49.10 38.50 -26.87
CA ALA A 3 49.36 37.07 -26.99
C ALA A 3 49.38 36.67 -28.46
N ASP A 4 50.23 35.71 -28.84
CA ASP A 4 50.29 35.15 -30.18
C ASP A 4 48.88 34.73 -30.68
N PRO A 5 48.47 35.06 -31.91
CA PRO A 5 47.16 34.71 -32.44
C PRO A 5 46.83 33.21 -32.41
N GLY A 6 47.84 32.33 -32.51
CA GLY A 6 47.68 30.89 -32.34
C GLY A 6 47.35 30.51 -30.91
N ALA A 7 48.04 31.12 -29.94
CA ALA A 7 47.74 30.95 -28.51
C ALA A 7 46.33 31.44 -28.14
N GLN A 8 45.86 32.54 -28.75
CA GLN A 8 44.49 33.03 -28.54
C GLN A 8 43.43 32.05 -29.07
N ARG A 9 43.65 31.46 -30.26
CA ARG A 9 42.73 30.44 -30.82
C ARG A 9 42.68 29.17 -29.95
N ALA A 10 43.83 28.72 -29.47
CA ALA A 10 43.89 27.56 -28.57
C ALA A 10 43.13 27.81 -27.26
N LEU A 11 43.27 29.00 -26.66
CA LEU A 11 42.51 29.37 -25.46
C LEU A 11 41.00 29.42 -25.69
N LEU A 12 40.56 29.94 -26.84
CA LEU A 12 39.13 29.94 -27.21
C LEU A 12 38.60 28.50 -27.35
N GLN A 13 39.37 27.60 -27.97
CA GLN A 13 38.98 26.20 -28.13
C GLN A 13 38.86 25.47 -26.79
N VAL A 14 39.79 25.70 -25.86
CA VAL A 14 39.72 25.15 -24.49
C VAL A 14 38.50 25.69 -23.75
N ALA A 15 38.23 26.99 -23.84
CA ALA A 15 37.07 27.61 -23.20
C ALA A 15 35.73 27.07 -23.74
N GLU A 16 35.64 26.78 -25.04
CA GLU A 16 34.48 26.13 -25.64
C GLU A 16 34.27 24.71 -25.10
N LEU A 17 35.35 23.92 -24.99
CA LEU A 17 35.30 22.57 -24.42
C LEU A 17 34.87 22.59 -22.94
N ASP A 18 35.42 23.50 -22.14
CA ASP A 18 35.05 23.67 -20.73
C ASP A 18 33.57 24.04 -20.58
N THR A 19 33.05 24.90 -21.46
CA THR A 19 31.62 25.27 -21.47
C THR A 19 30.72 24.08 -21.84
N LYS A 20 31.15 23.23 -22.80
CA LYS A 20 30.42 22.00 -23.14
C LYS A 20 30.40 21.03 -21.95
N VAL A 21 31.55 20.79 -21.31
CA VAL A 21 31.66 19.92 -20.13
C VAL A 21 30.80 20.45 -18.98
N ALA A 22 30.82 21.74 -18.71
CA ALA A 22 29.99 22.35 -17.66
C ALA A 22 28.49 22.13 -17.90
N ARG A 23 28.02 22.32 -19.15
CA ARG A 23 26.62 22.05 -19.52
C ARG A 23 26.23 20.58 -19.35
N LEU A 24 27.11 19.65 -19.75
CA LEU A 24 26.86 18.23 -19.58
C LEU A 24 26.83 17.81 -18.11
N ARG A 25 27.75 18.31 -17.28
CA ARG A 25 27.74 18.09 -15.82
C ARG A 25 26.46 18.60 -15.19
N HIS A 26 26.00 19.79 -15.58
CA HIS A 26 24.73 20.32 -15.11
C HIS A 26 23.57 19.39 -15.49
N ARG A 27 23.46 19.02 -16.77
CA ARG A 27 22.42 18.10 -17.26
C ARG A 27 22.45 16.74 -16.54
N ARG A 28 23.64 16.20 -16.25
CA ARG A 28 23.81 14.97 -15.46
C ARG A 28 23.24 15.12 -14.05
N SER A 29 23.45 16.26 -13.41
CA SER A 29 22.94 16.53 -12.07
C SER A 29 21.42 16.81 -12.02
N THR A 30 20.85 17.27 -13.14
CA THR A 30 19.43 17.69 -13.24
C THR A 30 18.59 16.77 -14.14
N LEU A 31 18.93 15.48 -14.20
CA LEU A 31 18.17 14.50 -14.96
C LEU A 31 16.67 14.50 -14.57
N PRO A 32 15.74 14.66 -15.54
CA PRO A 32 14.31 14.72 -15.27
C PRO A 32 13.76 13.45 -14.61
N GLU A 33 14.42 12.31 -14.83
CA GLU A 33 14.10 11.02 -14.20
C GLU A 33 14.15 11.11 -12.66
N ASN A 34 15.00 11.96 -12.09
CA ASN A 34 15.08 12.14 -10.64
C ASN A 34 13.79 12.76 -10.06
N ALA A 35 13.22 13.75 -10.74
CA ALA A 35 11.96 14.36 -10.33
C ALA A 35 10.81 13.34 -10.42
N LYS A 36 10.77 12.57 -11.51
CA LYS A 36 9.74 11.53 -11.69
C LYS A 36 9.87 10.39 -10.68
N LEU A 37 11.09 9.98 -10.31
CA LEU A 37 11.32 9.03 -9.23
C LEU A 37 10.82 9.55 -7.88
N ALA A 38 11.03 10.84 -7.58
CA ALA A 38 10.53 11.45 -6.36
C ALA A 38 8.99 11.47 -6.29
N GLU A 39 8.32 11.76 -7.42
CA GLU A 39 6.85 11.66 -7.51
C GLU A 39 6.36 10.24 -7.25
N LEU A 40 6.94 9.23 -7.93
CA LEU A 40 6.55 7.83 -7.76
C LEU A 40 6.83 7.33 -6.34
N GLN A 41 7.92 7.77 -5.71
CA GLN A 41 8.23 7.46 -4.32
C GLN A 41 7.16 8.02 -3.38
N ALA A 42 6.70 9.26 -3.59
CA ALA A 42 5.61 9.85 -2.81
C ALA A 42 4.31 9.06 -2.97
N THR A 43 3.96 8.67 -4.20
CA THR A 43 2.80 7.81 -4.48
C THR A 43 2.92 6.45 -3.78
N ARG A 44 4.10 5.81 -3.84
CA ARG A 44 4.38 4.53 -3.17
C ARG A 44 4.20 4.63 -1.64
N THR A 45 4.67 5.71 -1.03
CA THR A 45 4.48 5.96 0.41
C THR A 45 3.00 6.06 0.76
N LYS A 46 2.24 6.87 0.02
CA LYS A 46 0.79 7.02 0.22
C LYS A 46 0.04 5.69 0.08
N LEU A 47 0.36 4.90 -0.94
CA LEU A 47 -0.23 3.57 -1.11
C LEU A 47 0.11 2.64 0.07
N SER A 48 1.32 2.73 0.60
CA SER A 48 1.73 1.92 1.76
C SER A 48 0.96 2.30 3.02
N GLU A 49 0.73 3.59 3.26
CA GLU A 49 -0.12 4.07 4.36
C GLU A 49 -1.57 3.58 4.21
N GLN A 50 -2.12 3.63 2.99
CA GLN A 50 -3.48 3.15 2.70
C GLN A 50 -3.62 1.64 2.89
N ILE A 51 -2.61 0.86 2.50
CA ILE A 51 -2.56 -0.59 2.73
C ILE A 51 -2.59 -0.89 4.23
N VAL A 52 -1.76 -0.21 5.02
CA VAL A 52 -1.73 -0.37 6.48
C VAL A 52 -3.09 -0.01 7.08
N ALA A 53 -3.70 1.10 6.66
CA ALA A 53 -5.01 1.50 7.15
C ALA A 53 -6.11 0.45 6.84
N ALA A 54 -6.11 -0.14 5.64
CA ALA A 54 -7.04 -1.22 5.29
C ALA A 54 -6.79 -2.49 6.12
N GLN A 55 -5.52 -2.85 6.34
CA GLN A 55 -5.15 -3.99 7.18
C GLN A 55 -5.54 -3.79 8.64
N THR A 56 -5.42 -2.58 9.18
CA THR A 56 -5.90 -2.23 10.52
C THR A 56 -7.41 -2.41 10.61
N ARG A 57 -8.18 -1.82 9.68
CA ARG A 57 -9.65 -1.97 9.68
C ARG A 57 -10.09 -3.43 9.54
N ARG A 58 -9.38 -4.22 8.73
CA ARG A 58 -9.63 -5.66 8.64
C ARG A 58 -9.37 -6.36 9.97
N GLY A 59 -8.24 -6.09 10.61
CA GLY A 59 -7.91 -6.70 11.92
C GLY A 59 -8.92 -6.33 13.01
N ASP A 60 -9.40 -5.08 13.02
CA ASP A 60 -10.45 -4.64 13.93
C ASP A 60 -11.77 -5.40 13.66
N ALA A 61 -12.14 -5.61 12.39
CA ALA A 61 -13.33 -6.37 12.01
C ALA A 61 -13.19 -7.86 12.34
N GLU A 62 -12.02 -8.47 12.13
CA GLU A 62 -11.73 -9.86 12.53
C GLU A 62 -11.87 -10.06 14.05
N ALA A 63 -11.38 -9.11 14.85
CA ALA A 63 -11.52 -9.15 16.31
C ALA A 63 -12.99 -9.02 16.76
N GLU A 64 -13.76 -8.16 16.09
CA GLU A 64 -15.19 -8.00 16.34
C GLU A 64 -15.98 -9.25 15.92
N GLN A 65 -15.60 -9.89 14.80
CA GLN A 65 -16.18 -11.16 14.37
C GLN A 65 -15.99 -12.24 15.43
N GLU A 66 -14.78 -12.40 15.96
CA GLU A 66 -14.48 -13.36 17.03
C GLU A 66 -15.33 -13.08 18.28
N ARG A 67 -15.50 -11.80 18.65
CA ARG A 67 -16.34 -11.41 19.78
C ARG A 67 -17.81 -11.82 19.58
N VAL A 68 -18.37 -11.56 18.40
CA VAL A 68 -19.76 -11.94 18.08
C VAL A 68 -19.93 -13.46 18.09
N GLU A 69 -18.96 -14.21 17.56
CA GLU A 69 -18.95 -15.67 17.59
C GLU A 69 -18.94 -16.23 19.03
N ILE A 70 -18.13 -15.63 19.91
CA ILE A 70 -18.08 -15.96 21.35
C ILE A 70 -19.43 -15.70 22.02
N ASP A 71 -20.14 -14.64 21.65
CA ASP A 71 -21.46 -14.30 22.19
C ASP A 71 -22.59 -15.21 21.64
N LEU A 72 -22.45 -15.66 20.40
CA LEU A 72 -23.43 -16.50 19.70
C LEU A 72 -23.46 -17.93 20.27
N ALA A 73 -22.29 -18.51 20.54
CA ALA A 73 -22.15 -19.89 21.03
C ALA A 73 -22.97 -20.19 22.30
N PRO A 74 -22.87 -19.42 23.41
CA PRO A 74 -23.64 -19.68 24.62
C PRO A 74 -25.14 -19.43 24.41
N ALA A 75 -25.54 -18.48 23.56
CA ALA A 75 -26.93 -18.23 23.25
C ALA A 75 -27.56 -19.43 22.53
N ARG A 76 -26.88 -19.96 21.50
CA ARG A 76 -27.30 -21.18 20.79
C ARG A 76 -27.33 -22.39 21.73
N ALA A 77 -26.31 -22.59 22.54
CA ALA A 77 -26.27 -23.69 23.51
C ALA A 77 -27.39 -23.61 24.54
N ARG A 78 -27.77 -22.40 24.98
CA ARG A 78 -28.89 -22.19 25.91
C ARG A 78 -30.25 -22.45 25.25
N LEU A 79 -30.42 -21.97 24.01
CA LEU A 79 -31.63 -22.23 23.22
C LEU A 79 -31.87 -23.75 23.06
N VAL A 80 -30.84 -24.49 22.64
CA VAL A 80 -30.92 -25.95 22.47
C VAL A 80 -31.26 -26.65 23.78
N ARG A 81 -30.59 -26.30 24.88
CA ARG A 81 -30.87 -26.89 26.20
C ARG A 81 -32.30 -26.62 26.68
N ASN A 82 -32.81 -25.40 26.48
CA ASN A 82 -34.16 -25.05 26.88
C ASN A 82 -35.20 -25.80 26.04
N GLN A 83 -35.02 -25.88 24.72
CA GLN A 83 -35.89 -26.63 23.83
C GLN A 83 -35.94 -28.12 24.21
N GLN A 84 -34.77 -28.74 24.46
CA GLN A 84 -34.68 -30.14 24.88
C GLN A 84 -35.43 -30.42 26.20
N LYS A 85 -35.38 -29.50 27.17
CA LYS A 85 -36.10 -29.67 28.45
C LYS A 85 -37.61 -29.62 28.28
N ILE A 86 -38.10 -28.74 27.40
CA ILE A 86 -39.53 -28.65 27.07
C ILE A 86 -39.97 -29.93 26.33
N ASP A 87 -39.24 -30.33 25.30
CA ASP A 87 -39.57 -31.49 24.46
C ASP A 87 -39.56 -32.80 25.26
N ALA A 88 -38.65 -32.93 26.23
CA ALA A 88 -38.57 -34.08 27.13
C ALA A 88 -39.62 -34.06 28.26
N GLY A 89 -40.47 -33.03 28.36
CA GLY A 89 -41.45 -32.89 29.43
C GLY A 89 -40.84 -32.76 30.83
N MET A 90 -39.57 -32.40 30.93
CA MET A 90 -38.81 -32.33 32.20
C MET A 90 -39.02 -31.02 32.96
N ILE A 91 -39.98 -30.19 32.56
CA ILE A 91 -40.26 -28.87 33.15
C ILE A 91 -41.58 -28.86 33.91
N ALA A 92 -41.57 -28.25 35.10
CA ALA A 92 -42.80 -28.02 35.86
C ALA A 92 -43.74 -27.05 35.12
N ALA A 93 -45.05 -27.27 35.19
CA ALA A 93 -46.04 -26.46 34.47
C ALA A 93 -45.90 -24.94 34.74
N LYS A 94 -45.57 -24.55 35.98
CA LYS A 94 -45.34 -23.14 36.36
C LYS A 94 -44.12 -22.51 35.66
N ALA A 95 -43.13 -23.30 35.30
CA ALA A 95 -41.90 -22.83 34.65
C ALA A 95 -41.94 -22.89 33.12
N LEU A 96 -42.98 -23.51 32.53
CA LEU A 96 -43.11 -23.67 31.08
C LEU A 96 -43.21 -22.31 30.37
N GLN A 97 -44.13 -21.45 30.78
CA GLN A 97 -44.32 -20.14 30.13
C GLN A 97 -43.05 -19.26 30.20
N PRO A 98 -42.40 -19.08 31.37
CA PRO A 98 -41.13 -18.35 31.44
C PRO A 98 -40.04 -18.91 30.52
N MET A 99 -39.97 -20.24 30.36
CA MET A 99 -38.97 -20.86 29.48
C MET A 99 -39.30 -20.67 27.99
N LEU A 100 -40.58 -20.63 27.62
CA LEU A 100 -41.01 -20.30 26.25
C LEU A 100 -40.67 -18.85 25.90
N ASP A 101 -40.95 -17.91 26.81
CA ASP A 101 -40.61 -16.49 26.63
C ASP A 101 -39.08 -16.32 26.49
N GLU A 102 -38.29 -17.03 27.31
CA GLU A 102 -36.83 -17.04 27.19
C GLU A 102 -36.34 -17.59 25.84
N ILE A 103 -36.96 -18.65 25.32
CA ILE A 103 -36.65 -19.21 24.00
C ILE A 103 -36.90 -18.17 22.90
N GLU A 104 -38.02 -17.46 22.96
CA GLU A 104 -38.34 -16.41 21.99
C GLU A 104 -37.31 -15.28 22.03
N HIS A 105 -36.96 -14.81 23.24
CA HIS A 105 -35.90 -13.82 23.42
C HIS A 105 -34.54 -14.29 22.90
N LEU A 106 -34.17 -15.56 23.15
CA LEU A 106 -32.92 -16.13 22.65
C LEU A 106 -32.90 -16.20 21.11
N ARG A 107 -34.02 -16.58 20.48
CA ARG A 107 -34.13 -16.58 19.01
C ARG A 107 -33.94 -15.19 18.43
N GLY A 108 -34.58 -14.18 19.03
CA GLY A 108 -34.39 -12.78 18.62
C GLY A 108 -32.95 -12.32 18.74
N ARG A 109 -32.30 -12.58 19.89
CA ARG A 109 -30.90 -12.22 20.12
C ARG A 109 -29.95 -12.94 19.14
N ILE A 110 -30.18 -14.23 18.89
CA ILE A 110 -29.36 -15.03 17.95
C ILE A 110 -29.49 -14.45 16.55
N ALA A 111 -30.70 -14.15 16.08
CA ALA A 111 -30.90 -13.55 14.76
C ALA A 111 -30.14 -12.22 14.62
N THR A 112 -30.25 -11.32 15.61
CA THR A 112 -29.49 -10.05 15.60
C THR A 112 -27.98 -10.26 15.58
N LEU A 113 -27.46 -11.23 16.33
CA LEU A 113 -26.03 -11.54 16.33
C LEU A 113 -25.57 -12.15 15.00
N GLU A 114 -26.40 -12.97 14.36
CA GLU A 114 -26.11 -13.56 13.05
C GLU A 114 -26.12 -12.51 11.94
N ASP A 115 -27.09 -11.59 11.95
CA ASP A 115 -27.12 -10.45 11.03
C ASP A 115 -25.86 -9.59 11.21
N THR A 116 -25.49 -9.29 12.47
CA THR A 116 -24.26 -8.54 12.78
C THR A 116 -23.01 -9.30 12.30
N GLN A 117 -22.95 -10.61 12.48
CA GLN A 117 -21.83 -11.44 12.03
C GLN A 117 -21.68 -11.37 10.51
N LEU A 118 -22.78 -11.45 9.75
CA LEU A 118 -22.74 -11.36 8.29
C LEU A 118 -22.24 -9.99 7.82
N ASP A 119 -22.67 -8.91 8.44
CA ASP A 119 -22.19 -7.56 8.14
C ASP A 119 -20.68 -7.43 8.39
N ILE A 120 -20.17 -7.97 9.51
CA ILE A 120 -18.74 -7.97 9.82
C ILE A 120 -17.95 -8.82 8.83
N MET A 121 -18.46 -10.00 8.44
CA MET A 121 -17.83 -10.85 7.44
C MET A 121 -17.70 -10.13 6.09
N GLN A 122 -18.74 -9.38 5.68
CA GLN A 122 -18.67 -8.54 4.48
C GLN A 122 -17.60 -7.45 4.63
N GLN A 123 -17.51 -6.81 5.79
CA GLN A 123 -16.47 -5.80 6.06
C GLN A 123 -15.05 -6.39 5.97
N VAL A 124 -14.83 -7.61 6.49
CA VAL A 124 -13.53 -8.31 6.38
C VAL A 124 -13.19 -8.59 4.91
N GLU A 125 -14.16 -9.04 4.11
CA GLU A 125 -13.98 -9.28 2.68
C GLU A 125 -13.65 -7.98 1.92
N ASP A 126 -14.39 -6.91 2.17
CA ASP A 126 -14.21 -5.61 1.52
C ASP A 126 -12.84 -4.99 1.83
N GLU A 127 -12.40 -5.05 3.08
CA GLU A 127 -11.08 -4.53 3.48
C GLU A 127 -9.94 -5.40 2.95
N THR A 128 -10.15 -6.72 2.83
CA THR A 128 -9.20 -7.63 2.16
C THR A 128 -9.05 -7.26 0.70
N ALA A 129 -10.15 -7.16 -0.04
CA ALA A 129 -10.14 -6.78 -1.46
C ALA A 129 -9.51 -5.39 -1.67
N THR A 130 -9.77 -4.45 -0.76
CA THR A 130 -9.17 -3.11 -0.77
C THR A 130 -7.65 -3.20 -0.58
N SER A 131 -7.18 -3.95 0.41
CA SER A 131 -5.76 -4.14 0.68
C SER A 131 -5.04 -4.77 -0.53
N ASP A 132 -5.61 -5.80 -1.12
CA ASP A 132 -5.04 -6.51 -2.27
C ASP A 132 -4.95 -5.62 -3.51
N LYS A 133 -5.99 -4.83 -3.79
CA LYS A 133 -6.01 -3.87 -4.88
C LYS A 133 -4.89 -2.82 -4.71
N LEU A 134 -4.76 -2.24 -3.52
CA LEU A 134 -3.73 -1.25 -3.24
C LEU A 134 -2.32 -1.85 -3.32
N ALA A 135 -2.14 -3.10 -2.87
CA ALA A 135 -0.89 -3.83 -3.00
C ALA A 135 -0.50 -4.07 -4.47
N ALA A 136 -1.47 -4.42 -5.31
CA ALA A 136 -1.26 -4.56 -6.75
C ALA A 136 -0.86 -3.23 -7.41
N GLU A 137 -1.53 -2.14 -7.06
CA GLU A 137 -1.19 -0.79 -7.55
C GLU A 137 0.23 -0.40 -7.11
N ARG A 138 0.59 -0.61 -5.84
CA ARG A 138 1.93 -0.35 -5.32
C ARG A 138 3.00 -1.13 -6.08
N LYS A 139 2.74 -2.41 -6.40
CA LYS A 139 3.65 -3.25 -7.20
C LYS A 139 3.84 -2.68 -8.62
N GLY A 140 2.78 -2.12 -9.21
CA GLY A 140 2.86 -1.39 -10.48
C GLY A 140 3.80 -0.18 -10.40
N ILE A 141 3.62 0.65 -9.37
CA ILE A 141 4.50 1.82 -9.11
C ILE A 141 5.95 1.39 -8.90
N GLU A 142 6.21 0.35 -8.10
CA GLU A 142 7.56 -0.15 -7.88
C GLU A 142 8.22 -0.68 -9.16
N THR A 143 7.44 -1.25 -10.07
CA THR A 143 7.95 -1.69 -11.38
C THR A 143 8.33 -0.49 -12.24
N ALA A 144 7.44 0.51 -12.33
CA ALA A 144 7.73 1.76 -13.05
C ALA A 144 8.97 2.49 -12.48
N MET A 145 9.16 2.48 -11.16
CA MET A 145 10.35 3.03 -10.52
C MET A 145 11.63 2.30 -10.93
N ARG A 146 11.62 0.95 -11.00
CA ARG A 146 12.78 0.16 -11.45
C ARG A 146 13.14 0.47 -12.90
N ASP A 147 12.16 0.55 -13.78
CA ASP A 147 12.38 0.87 -15.20
C ASP A 147 12.96 2.28 -15.35
N LEU A 148 12.44 3.24 -14.58
CA LEU A 148 12.92 4.62 -14.59
C LEU A 148 14.35 4.76 -14.02
N LEU A 149 14.71 3.96 -13.00
CA LEU A 149 16.09 3.89 -12.51
C LEU A 149 17.05 3.40 -13.60
N VAL A 150 16.66 2.38 -14.37
CA VAL A 150 17.46 1.89 -15.51
C VAL A 150 17.63 2.98 -16.57
N GLN A 151 16.57 3.73 -16.89
CA GLN A 151 16.63 4.84 -17.83
C GLN A 151 17.55 5.97 -17.34
N ARG A 152 17.39 6.39 -16.08
CA ARG A 152 18.25 7.39 -15.44
C ARG A 152 19.72 6.99 -15.50
N ASP A 153 20.03 5.73 -15.13
CA ASP A 153 21.40 5.25 -15.08
C ASP A 153 22.04 5.15 -16.47
N LYS A 154 21.25 4.78 -17.49
CA LYS A 154 21.68 4.82 -18.88
C LYS A 154 21.98 6.26 -19.32
N ALA A 155 21.07 7.20 -19.09
CA ALA A 155 21.26 8.61 -19.44
C ALA A 155 22.48 9.22 -18.71
N ALA A 156 22.67 8.89 -17.44
CA ALA A 156 23.83 9.32 -16.67
C ALA A 156 25.14 8.79 -17.27
N ARG A 157 25.21 7.51 -17.64
CA ARG A 157 26.40 6.92 -18.27
C ARG A 157 26.72 7.54 -19.63
N GLU A 158 25.70 7.80 -20.46
CA GLU A 158 25.89 8.46 -21.76
C GLU A 158 26.45 9.88 -21.59
N LEU A 159 25.96 10.63 -20.60
CA LEU A 159 26.49 11.96 -20.28
C LEU A 159 27.92 11.88 -19.73
N ASP A 160 28.23 10.87 -18.92
CA ASP A 160 29.57 10.67 -18.36
C ASP A 160 30.61 10.38 -19.43
N GLN A 161 30.28 9.50 -20.39
CA GLN A 161 31.11 9.21 -21.54
C GLN A 161 31.37 10.46 -22.39
N GLN A 162 30.37 11.32 -22.58
CA GLN A 162 30.54 12.59 -23.30
C GLN A 162 31.44 13.56 -22.52
N ILE A 163 31.25 13.67 -21.20
CA ILE A 163 32.09 14.50 -20.33
C ILE A 163 33.55 14.06 -20.39
N GLU A 164 33.80 12.75 -20.29
CA GLU A 164 35.15 12.17 -20.38
C GLU A 164 35.76 12.42 -21.76
N GLY A 165 35.02 12.17 -22.85
CA GLY A 165 35.49 12.41 -24.20
C GLY A 165 35.90 13.86 -24.48
N PHE A 166 35.10 14.84 -24.02
CA PHE A 166 35.49 16.26 -24.13
C PHE A 166 36.64 16.63 -23.18
N GLY A 167 36.74 15.96 -22.03
CA GLY A 167 37.85 16.12 -21.09
C GLY A 167 39.19 15.65 -21.65
N GLU A 168 39.20 14.57 -22.43
CA GLU A 168 40.40 14.11 -23.15
C GLU A 168 40.77 15.04 -24.31
N GLN A 169 39.79 15.52 -25.08
CA GLN A 169 40.03 16.51 -26.16
C GLN A 169 40.66 17.80 -25.63
N ARG A 170 40.38 18.19 -24.38
CA ARG A 170 41.00 19.35 -23.72
C ARG A 170 42.48 19.14 -23.39
N LYS A 171 42.91 17.90 -23.16
CA LYS A 171 44.30 17.56 -22.82
C LYS A 171 45.20 17.47 -24.06
N THR A 172 44.61 17.35 -25.25
CA THR A 172 45.30 17.19 -26.53
C THR A 172 45.51 18.55 -27.19
#